data_AF-A0A2G2M8D7-F1
#
_entry.id   AF-A0A2G2M8D7-F1
#
_cell.length_a   1.000
_cell.length_b   1.000
_cell.length_c   1.000
_cell.angle_alpha   90.00
_cell.angle_beta   90.00
_cell.angle_gamma   90.00
#
_symmetry.space_group_name_H-M   'P 1'
#
loop_
_entity.id
_entity.type
_entity.pdbx_description
1 polymer ?
#
loop_
_entity_poly.entity_id
_entity_poly.type
_entity_poly.pdbx_seq_one_letter_code
_entity_poly.pdbx_strand_id
1 'polypeptide(L)'
;MFKLKKNALRFHHQHETHQETLFKFVALVLLLVAYFLYLSWKYDAATGFGVATLTWSFFVLCTPVADGGFIIAFPVRLLFKIRMAITQVVLWFVAVGINIFMLSTSPETYDFSFLTQLLKHILSEPYPYWSIVIISAIGTFLSIFFGDEMMDVASYKERKMSQRHGLKYRTLLVLGLGVLTVVAYYYLLSSLGIAIAE
;
A
#
# COMPACT_ATOMS: atom_id res chain seq x y z
N MET A 1 18.57 11.42 -60.40
CA MET A 1 18.57 10.09 -59.74
C MET A 1 18.52 10.33 -58.22
N PHE A 2 17.36 10.12 -57.60
CA PHE A 2 17.04 10.63 -56.26
C PHE A 2 17.79 9.88 -55.13
N LYS A 3 18.40 10.65 -54.22
CA LYS A 3 19.13 10.16 -53.03
C LYS A 3 18.18 9.50 -52.03
N LEU A 4 18.57 8.29 -51.61
CA LEU A 4 17.97 7.53 -50.50
C LEU A 4 18.02 8.32 -49.18
N LYS A 5 16.84 8.62 -48.60
CA LYS A 5 16.73 9.14 -47.23
C LYS A 5 16.37 7.98 -46.29
N LYS A 6 17.39 7.34 -45.69
CA LYS A 6 17.20 6.43 -44.55
C LYS A 6 16.83 7.26 -43.33
N ASN A 7 15.53 7.36 -43.03
CA ASN A 7 15.07 7.84 -41.73
C ASN A 7 15.40 6.75 -40.69
N ALA A 8 16.51 6.92 -39.99
CA ALA A 8 16.82 6.14 -38.80
C ALA A 8 15.86 6.57 -37.68
N LEU A 9 14.80 5.79 -37.45
CA LEU A 9 14.03 5.83 -36.21
C LEU A 9 14.93 5.37 -35.07
N ARG A 10 15.63 6.31 -34.43
CA ARG A 10 16.28 6.06 -33.13
C ARG A 10 15.18 6.04 -32.06
N PHE A 11 14.65 4.85 -31.79
CA PHE A 11 13.93 4.59 -30.55
C PHE A 11 14.93 4.63 -29.39
N HIS A 12 15.04 5.76 -28.71
CA HIS A 12 15.66 5.82 -27.39
C HIS A 12 14.64 5.37 -26.36
N HIS A 13 14.74 4.12 -25.92
CA HIS A 13 14.10 3.64 -24.70
C HIS A 13 15.20 3.54 -23.63
N GLN A 14 15.63 4.70 -23.12
CA GLN A 14 16.56 4.74 -21.99
C GLN A 14 15.78 4.52 -20.69
N HIS A 15 16.38 3.74 -19.79
CA HIS A 15 15.79 3.14 -18.61
C HIS A 15 15.52 4.17 -17.49
N GLU A 16 14.47 4.99 -17.61
CA GLU A 16 14.12 6.02 -16.61
C GLU A 16 13.32 5.48 -15.40
N THR A 17 12.80 4.25 -15.47
CA THR A 17 11.85 3.71 -14.48
C THR A 17 12.43 3.49 -13.07
N HIS A 18 13.75 3.27 -12.93
CA HIS A 18 14.33 2.95 -11.62
C HIS A 18 14.62 4.20 -10.77
N GLN A 19 15.03 5.32 -11.38
CA GLN A 19 15.36 6.54 -10.63
C GLN A 19 14.13 7.25 -10.09
N GLU A 20 13.05 7.32 -10.88
CA GLU A 20 11.79 7.89 -10.43
C GLU A 20 11.20 7.10 -9.24
N THR A 21 11.29 5.77 -9.30
CA THR A 21 10.82 4.88 -8.22
C THR A 21 11.67 5.06 -6.95
N LEU A 22 12.99 5.17 -7.08
CA LEU A 22 13.89 5.46 -5.97
C LEU A 22 13.60 6.83 -5.33
N PHE A 23 13.33 7.85 -6.14
CA PHE A 23 12.99 9.18 -5.64
C PHE A 23 11.68 9.17 -4.84
N LYS A 24 10.63 8.51 -5.36
CA LYS A 24 9.36 8.32 -4.65
C LYS A 24 9.56 7.56 -3.32
N PHE A 25 10.40 6.53 -3.32
CA PHE A 25 10.75 5.79 -2.11
C PHE A 25 11.45 6.67 -1.07
N VAL A 26 12.48 7.44 -1.47
CA VAL A 26 13.21 8.35 -0.58
C VAL A 26 12.29 9.44 -0.03
N ALA A 27 11.42 10.01 -0.85
CA ALA A 27 10.43 10.99 -0.41
C ALA A 27 9.46 10.41 0.63
N LEU A 28 8.99 9.18 0.42
CA LEU A 28 8.11 8.48 1.37
C LEU A 28 8.82 8.18 2.69
N VAL A 29 10.08 7.73 2.63
CA VAL A 29 10.90 7.48 3.83
C VAL A 29 11.15 8.79 4.58
N LEU A 30 11.47 9.89 3.89
CA LEU A 30 11.65 11.20 4.52
C LEU A 30 10.37 11.68 5.21
N LEU A 31 9.21 11.48 4.59
CA LEU A 31 7.93 11.81 5.20
C LEU A 31 7.70 11.00 6.48
N LEU A 32 7.96 9.69 6.45
CA LEU A 32 7.82 8.83 7.62
C LEU A 32 8.81 9.21 8.73
N VAL A 33 10.06 9.52 8.39
CA VAL A 33 11.07 9.98 9.34
C VAL A 33 10.66 11.32 9.95
N ALA A 34 10.19 12.28 9.14
CA ALA A 34 9.70 13.57 9.64
C ALA A 34 8.50 13.38 10.59
N TYR A 35 7.57 12.49 10.23
CA TYR A 35 6.42 12.15 11.07
C TYR A 35 6.85 11.49 12.39
N PHE A 36 7.80 10.55 12.34
CA PHE A 36 8.37 9.92 13.53
C PHE A 36 9.12 10.92 14.42
N LEU A 37 9.91 11.83 13.84
CA LEU A 37 10.61 12.88 14.60
C LEU A 37 9.63 13.83 15.27
N TYR A 38 8.56 14.22 14.56
CA TYR A 38 7.49 15.02 15.13
C TYR A 38 6.81 14.32 16.32
N LEU A 39 6.47 13.04 16.17
CA LEU A 39 5.87 12.25 17.26
C LEU A 39 6.82 12.05 18.43
N SER A 40 8.10 11.79 18.16
CA SER A 40 9.14 11.62 19.18
C SER A 40 9.34 12.89 19.99
N TRP A 41 9.26 14.06 19.34
CA TRP A 41 9.31 15.35 20.03
C TRP A 41 8.08 15.59 20.90
N LYS A 42 6.90 15.06 20.51
CA LYS A 42 5.64 15.30 21.21
C LYS A 42 5.35 14.32 22.36
N TYR A 43 5.72 13.03 22.23
CA TYR A 43 5.25 11.96 23.11
C TYR A 43 6.36 11.07 23.71
N ASP A 44 7.63 11.40 23.49
CA ASP A 44 8.82 10.56 23.74
C ASP A 44 9.14 9.56 22.60
N ALA A 45 10.42 9.17 22.48
CA ALA A 45 10.93 8.37 21.36
C ALA A 45 10.32 6.95 21.32
N ALA A 46 10.12 6.34 22.49
CA ALA A 46 9.52 5.00 22.57
C ALA A 46 8.05 5.01 22.10
N THR A 47 7.27 5.98 22.59
CA THR A 47 5.86 6.17 22.19
C THR A 47 5.76 6.56 20.72
N GLY A 48 6.61 7.48 20.26
CA GLY A 48 6.67 7.90 18.85
C GLY A 48 6.96 6.73 17.91
N PHE A 49 7.83 5.80 18.32
CA PHE A 49 8.13 4.59 17.55
C PHE A 49 6.93 3.65 17.50
N GLY A 50 6.25 3.46 18.62
CA GLY A 50 5.02 2.68 18.69
C GLY A 50 3.93 3.23 17.77
N VAL A 51 3.66 4.53 17.84
CA VAL A 51 2.65 5.21 17.01
C VAL A 51 3.02 5.17 15.52
N ALA A 52 4.29 5.37 15.17
CA ALA A 52 4.75 5.26 13.78
C ALA A 52 4.58 3.84 13.23
N THR A 53 4.92 2.82 14.03
CA THR A 53 4.79 1.41 13.67
C THR A 53 3.32 1.00 13.50
N LEU A 54 2.43 1.48 14.40
CA LEU A 54 0.99 1.26 14.29
C LEU A 54 0.40 1.98 13.07
N THR A 55 0.82 3.21 12.81
CA THR A 55 0.42 3.96 11.61
C THR A 55 0.84 3.24 10.33
N TRP A 56 2.07 2.72 10.27
CA TRP A 56 2.51 1.89 9.15
C TRP A 56 1.63 0.63 9.01
N SER A 57 1.35 -0.05 10.12
CA SER A 57 0.51 -1.24 10.13
C SER A 57 -0.93 -0.95 9.67
N PHE A 58 -1.47 0.22 9.98
CA PHE A 58 -2.77 0.69 9.45
C PHE A 58 -2.76 0.75 7.92
N PHE A 59 -1.71 1.32 7.31
CA PHE A 59 -1.62 1.35 5.85
C PHE A 59 -1.52 -0.05 5.24
N VAL A 60 -0.78 -0.97 5.88
CA VAL A 60 -0.66 -2.36 5.40
C VAL A 60 -1.98 -3.12 5.51
N LEU A 61 -2.73 -2.94 6.59
CA LEU A 61 -3.92 -3.74 6.88
C LEU A 61 -5.21 -3.16 6.33
N CYS A 62 -5.35 -1.83 6.33
CA CYS A 62 -6.64 -1.17 6.11
C CYS A 62 -6.74 -0.39 4.78
N THR A 63 -5.67 -0.33 3.98
CA THR A 63 -5.74 0.27 2.64
C THR A 63 -5.65 -0.80 1.53
N PRO A 64 -6.60 -0.84 0.57
CA PRO A 64 -6.61 -1.78 -0.55
C PRO A 64 -5.57 -1.38 -1.62
N VAL A 65 -4.36 -1.03 -1.20
CA VAL A 65 -3.27 -0.57 -2.06
C VAL A 65 -2.03 -1.38 -1.70
N ALA A 66 -1.44 -2.03 -2.71
CA ALA A 66 -0.21 -2.83 -2.55
C ALA A 66 1.04 -2.00 -2.12
N ASP A 67 0.87 -0.71 -1.81
CA ASP A 67 1.93 0.21 -1.45
C ASP A 67 2.07 0.43 0.07
N GLY A 68 1.13 -0.03 0.91
CA GLY A 68 1.27 0.08 2.38
C GLY A 68 2.53 -0.61 2.91
N GLY A 69 2.90 -1.75 2.32
CA GLY A 69 4.16 -2.45 2.58
C GLY A 69 5.37 -1.92 1.81
N PHE A 70 5.22 -0.92 0.93
CA PHE A 70 6.26 -0.50 -0.03
C PHE A 70 7.58 -0.10 0.65
N ILE A 71 7.51 0.52 1.82
CA ILE A 71 8.67 0.99 2.59
C ILE A 71 9.66 -0.16 2.89
N ILE A 72 9.15 -1.36 3.17
CA ILE A 72 9.98 -2.54 3.47
C ILE A 72 10.08 -3.46 2.25
N ALA A 73 9.00 -3.61 1.48
CA ALA A 73 8.99 -4.47 0.30
C ALA A 73 9.99 -4.02 -0.77
N PHE A 74 10.18 -2.71 -0.95
CA PHE A 74 11.09 -2.18 -1.97
C PHE A 74 12.58 -2.50 -1.68
N PRO A 75 13.14 -2.22 -0.47
CA PRO A 75 14.50 -2.65 -0.12
C PRO A 75 14.69 -4.16 -0.18
N VAL A 76 13.74 -4.93 0.36
CA VAL A 76 13.82 -6.41 0.35
C VAL A 76 13.84 -6.93 -1.09
N ARG A 77 13.04 -6.37 -1.98
CA ARG A 77 13.05 -6.71 -3.40
C ARG A 77 14.38 -6.35 -4.06
N LEU A 78 14.93 -5.18 -3.79
CA LEU A 78 16.20 -4.75 -4.38
C LEU A 78 17.36 -5.67 -3.96
N LEU A 79 17.38 -6.08 -2.68
CA LEU A 79 18.45 -6.91 -2.11
C LEU A 79 18.30 -8.40 -2.45
N PHE A 80 17.09 -8.94 -2.35
CA PHE A 80 16.84 -10.39 -2.45
C PHE A 80 16.19 -10.83 -3.78
N LYS A 81 15.77 -9.88 -4.63
CA LYS A 81 15.07 -10.14 -5.91
C LYS A 81 13.84 -11.05 -5.78
N ILE A 82 13.17 -11.00 -4.62
CA ILE A 82 11.96 -11.78 -4.33
C ILE A 82 10.76 -11.16 -5.04
N ARG A 83 9.77 -11.99 -5.41
CA ARG A 83 8.50 -11.55 -5.98
C ARG A 83 7.77 -10.60 -5.02
N MET A 84 7.21 -9.51 -5.57
CA MET A 84 6.48 -8.50 -4.79
C MET A 84 5.32 -9.11 -3.99
N ALA A 85 4.69 -10.15 -4.54
CA ALA A 85 3.63 -10.89 -3.87
C ALA A 85 4.06 -11.43 -2.50
N ILE A 86 5.15 -12.18 -2.46
CA ILE A 86 5.64 -12.84 -1.25
C ILE A 86 5.97 -11.79 -0.19
N THR A 87 6.66 -10.71 -0.59
CA THR A 87 7.01 -9.63 0.36
C THR A 87 5.79 -8.97 0.97
N GLN A 88 4.71 -8.79 0.20
CA GLN A 88 3.48 -8.16 0.71
C GLN A 88 2.72 -9.09 1.64
N VAL A 89 2.63 -10.40 1.33
CA VAL A 89 2.01 -11.39 2.23
C VAL A 89 2.75 -11.42 3.56
N VAL A 90 4.09 -11.47 3.53
CA VAL A 90 4.91 -11.46 4.75
C VAL A 90 4.67 -10.19 5.55
N LEU A 91 4.70 -9.01 4.91
CA LEU A 91 4.46 -7.74 5.61
C LEU A 91 3.05 -7.62 6.18
N TRP A 92 2.05 -8.18 5.51
CA TRP A 92 0.70 -8.24 6.02
C TRP A 92 0.63 -9.05 7.32
N PHE A 93 1.22 -10.25 7.35
CA PHE A 93 1.29 -11.06 8.58
C PHE A 93 2.13 -10.39 9.68
N VAL A 94 3.22 -9.70 9.32
CA VAL A 94 4.03 -8.92 10.27
C VAL A 94 3.18 -7.80 10.89
N ALA A 95 2.39 -7.07 10.08
CA ALA A 95 1.51 -6.01 10.58
C ALA A 95 0.41 -6.57 11.50
N VAL A 96 -0.17 -7.73 11.18
CA VAL A 96 -1.09 -8.43 12.08
C VAL A 96 -0.40 -8.80 13.40
N GLY A 97 0.79 -9.39 13.33
CA GLY A 97 1.57 -9.79 14.51
C GLY A 97 1.91 -8.62 15.42
N ILE A 98 2.35 -7.50 14.84
CA ILE A 98 2.60 -6.25 15.57
C ILE A 98 1.35 -5.77 16.29
N ASN A 99 0.19 -5.79 15.62
CA ASN A 99 -1.05 -5.34 16.25
C ASN A 99 -1.51 -6.25 17.39
N ILE A 100 -1.41 -7.58 17.22
CA ILE A 100 -1.72 -8.53 18.30
C ILE A 100 -0.81 -8.27 19.51
N PHE A 101 0.50 -8.07 19.26
CA PHE A 101 1.46 -7.75 20.31
C PHE A 101 1.14 -6.42 21.00
N MET A 102 0.91 -5.34 20.24
CA MET A 102 0.65 -4.01 20.79
C MET A 102 -0.68 -3.93 21.55
N LEU A 103 -1.74 -4.61 21.08
CA LEU A 103 -3.00 -4.71 21.81
C LEU A 103 -2.86 -5.45 23.14
N SER A 104 -1.95 -6.43 23.22
CA SER A 104 -1.73 -7.22 24.44
C SER A 104 -0.82 -6.52 25.45
N THR A 105 0.14 -5.71 24.97
CA THR A 105 1.21 -5.17 25.82
C THR A 105 1.01 -3.70 26.17
N SER A 106 0.49 -2.89 25.25
CA SER A 106 0.42 -1.43 25.39
C SER A 106 -0.74 -0.84 24.57
N PRO A 107 -2.00 -1.18 24.90
CA PRO A 107 -3.19 -0.74 24.16
C PRO A 107 -3.44 0.78 24.24
N GLU A 108 -2.84 1.49 25.20
CA GLU A 108 -2.87 2.95 25.27
C GLU A 108 -2.13 3.62 24.10
N THR A 109 -1.17 2.94 23.45
CA THR A 109 -0.41 3.51 22.33
C THR A 109 -1.31 3.86 21.14
N TYR A 110 -2.47 3.21 21.05
CA TYR A 110 -3.41 3.46 19.97
C TYR A 110 -4.14 4.80 20.10
N ASP A 111 -4.20 5.40 21.30
CA ASP A 111 -5.03 6.57 21.56
C ASP A 111 -4.30 7.91 21.26
N PHE A 112 -3.04 7.87 20.80
CA PHE A 112 -2.21 9.05 20.55
C PHE A 112 -2.45 9.75 19.21
N SER A 113 -3.05 9.06 18.23
CA SER A 113 -3.34 9.61 16.91
C SER A 113 -4.68 9.11 16.39
N PHE A 114 -5.31 9.89 15.52
CA PHE A 114 -6.55 9.50 14.88
C PHE A 114 -6.43 8.18 14.11
N LEU A 115 -5.35 7.98 13.35
CA LEU A 115 -5.15 6.75 12.57
C LEU A 115 -5.00 5.51 13.46
N THR A 116 -4.25 5.63 14.54
CA THR A 116 -4.07 4.52 15.48
C THR A 116 -5.35 4.26 16.26
N GLN A 117 -6.13 5.28 16.61
CA GLN A 117 -7.41 5.10 17.28
C GLN A 117 -8.41 4.38 16.36
N LEU A 118 -8.42 4.77 15.07
CA LEU A 118 -9.20 4.11 14.03
C LEU A 118 -8.78 2.64 13.88
N LEU A 119 -7.48 2.36 13.86
CA LEU A 119 -6.93 1.01 13.80
C LEU A 119 -7.40 0.16 14.98
N LYS A 120 -7.33 0.69 16.21
CA LYS A 120 -7.81 0.01 17.42
C LYS A 120 -9.29 -0.35 17.29
N HIS A 121 -10.09 0.58 16.81
CA HIS A 121 -11.53 0.37 16.62
C HIS A 121 -11.81 -0.72 15.60
N ILE A 122 -11.13 -0.65 14.45
CA ILE A 122 -11.24 -1.65 13.37
C ILE A 122 -10.86 -3.04 13.87
N LEU A 123 -9.83 -3.16 14.70
CA LEU A 123 -9.36 -4.47 15.18
C LEU A 123 -10.19 -5.01 16.34
N SER A 124 -10.69 -4.14 17.23
CA SER A 124 -11.40 -4.55 18.46
C SER A 124 -12.87 -4.88 18.21
N GLU A 125 -13.49 -4.27 17.20
CA GLU A 125 -14.91 -4.47 16.88
C GLU A 125 -15.08 -5.23 15.55
N PRO A 126 -15.36 -6.56 15.58
CA PRO A 126 -15.33 -7.39 14.38
C PRO A 126 -16.42 -7.06 13.36
N TYR A 127 -17.65 -6.77 13.82
CA TYR A 127 -18.74 -6.36 12.94
C TYR A 127 -19.09 -4.89 13.18
N PRO A 128 -19.10 -4.02 12.14
CA PRO A 128 -18.88 -4.28 10.71
C PRO A 128 -17.44 -4.09 10.21
N TYR A 129 -16.48 -3.71 11.08
CA TYR A 129 -15.23 -3.09 10.62
C TYR A 129 -14.16 -4.05 10.09
N TRP A 130 -14.23 -5.35 10.40
CA TRP A 130 -13.36 -6.33 9.75
C TRP A 130 -13.64 -6.43 8.24
N SER A 131 -14.80 -5.96 7.77
CA SER A 131 -15.05 -5.82 6.34
C SER A 131 -14.00 -4.93 5.67
N ILE A 132 -13.50 -3.89 6.34
CA ILE A 132 -12.43 -3.01 5.83
C ILE A 132 -11.13 -3.80 5.66
N VAL A 133 -10.75 -4.59 6.67
CA VAL A 133 -9.54 -5.43 6.63
C VAL A 133 -9.66 -6.49 5.54
N ILE A 134 -10.83 -7.11 5.38
CA ILE A 134 -11.09 -8.13 4.35
C ILE A 134 -11.06 -7.51 2.95
N ILE A 135 -11.75 -6.40 2.73
CA ILE A 135 -11.76 -5.68 1.44
C ILE A 135 -10.33 -5.22 1.09
N SER A 136 -9.60 -4.70 2.07
CA SER A 136 -8.20 -4.30 1.95
C SER A 136 -7.29 -5.48 1.58
N ALA A 137 -7.42 -6.61 2.29
CA ALA A 137 -6.68 -7.82 1.98
C ALA A 137 -6.97 -8.30 0.55
N ILE A 138 -8.25 -8.42 0.18
CA ILE A 138 -8.67 -8.81 -1.17
C ILE A 138 -8.09 -7.85 -2.22
N GLY A 139 -8.18 -6.54 -2.00
CA GLY A 139 -7.63 -5.54 -2.92
C GLY A 139 -6.12 -5.64 -3.08
N THR A 140 -5.40 -5.82 -1.98
CA THR A 140 -3.94 -5.99 -1.98
C THR A 140 -3.54 -7.29 -2.69
N PHE A 141 -4.13 -8.43 -2.34
CA PHE A 141 -3.85 -9.73 -2.99
C PHE A 141 -4.21 -9.72 -4.48
N LEU A 142 -5.35 -9.13 -4.85
CA LEU A 142 -5.79 -9.05 -6.24
C LEU A 142 -4.87 -8.13 -7.06
N SER A 143 -4.48 -6.98 -6.50
CA SER A 143 -3.53 -6.05 -7.13
C SER A 143 -2.17 -6.70 -7.39
N ILE A 144 -1.71 -7.51 -6.43
CA ILE A 144 -0.48 -8.29 -6.51
C ILE A 144 -0.58 -9.40 -7.56
N PHE A 145 -1.64 -10.21 -7.52
CA PHE A 145 -1.82 -11.34 -8.45
C PHE A 145 -1.79 -10.85 -9.90
N PHE A 146 -2.55 -9.79 -10.20
CA PHE A 146 -2.53 -9.17 -11.51
C PHE A 146 -1.22 -8.41 -11.80
N GLY A 147 -0.51 -7.92 -10.78
CA GLY A 147 0.79 -7.25 -10.93
C GLY A 147 1.89 -8.21 -11.38
N ASP A 148 1.98 -9.37 -10.75
CA ASP A 148 2.95 -10.42 -11.08
C ASP A 148 2.63 -11.06 -12.44
N GLU A 149 1.34 -11.31 -12.73
CA GLU A 149 0.90 -11.88 -14.01
C GLU A 149 1.22 -10.96 -15.21
N MET A 150 1.13 -9.63 -15.07
CA MET A 150 1.55 -8.69 -16.13
C MET A 150 3.06 -8.73 -16.39
N MET A 151 3.87 -8.95 -15.36
CA MET A 151 5.32 -9.01 -15.49
C MET A 151 5.79 -10.31 -16.15
N ASP A 152 5.12 -11.44 -15.85
CA ASP A 152 5.40 -12.74 -16.48
C ASP A 152 4.93 -12.79 -17.94
N VAL A 153 3.76 -12.22 -18.26
CA VAL A 153 3.22 -12.16 -19.63
C VAL A 153 3.99 -11.17 -20.53
N ALA A 154 4.60 -10.12 -19.97
CA ALA A 154 5.48 -9.23 -20.73
C ALA A 154 6.78 -9.93 -21.20
N SER A 155 7.19 -11.01 -20.52
CA SER A 155 8.34 -11.84 -20.90
C SER A 155 8.02 -12.79 -22.06
N TYR A 156 6.77 -13.24 -22.19
CA TYR A 156 6.28 -14.03 -23.31
C TYR A 156 5.64 -13.16 -24.40
N LYS A 157 6.51 -12.69 -25.29
CA LYS A 157 6.14 -12.06 -26.56
C LYS A 157 5.13 -12.95 -27.31
N GLU A 158 3.99 -12.34 -27.69
CA GLU A 158 2.87 -12.86 -28.49
C GLU A 158 1.65 -13.44 -27.75
N ARG A 159 0.66 -12.57 -27.50
CA ARG A 159 -0.73 -12.75 -27.99
C ARG A 159 -1.52 -11.44 -27.89
N LYS A 160 -1.52 -10.68 -28.98
CA LYS A 160 -2.40 -9.53 -29.21
C LYS A 160 -3.84 -10.05 -29.33
N MET A 161 -4.71 -9.65 -28.40
CA MET A 161 -6.17 -9.40 -28.56
C MET A 161 -7.02 -9.72 -27.30
N SER A 162 -6.45 -10.32 -26.24
CA SER A 162 -7.12 -10.47 -24.91
C SER A 162 -6.74 -9.40 -23.87
N GLN A 163 -5.79 -8.51 -24.19
CA GLN A 163 -5.22 -7.54 -23.23
C GLN A 163 -6.06 -6.29 -22.97
N ARG A 164 -7.01 -5.95 -23.85
CA ARG A 164 -7.75 -4.66 -23.76
C ARG A 164 -8.91 -4.69 -22.76
N HIS A 165 -9.42 -5.89 -22.45
CA HIS A 165 -10.51 -6.08 -21.49
C HIS A 165 -9.98 -6.34 -20.08
N GLY A 166 -8.94 -7.19 -19.93
CA GLY A 166 -8.32 -7.46 -18.63
C GLY A 166 -7.82 -6.21 -17.90
N LEU A 167 -7.19 -5.26 -18.62
CA LEU A 167 -6.76 -4.00 -18.03
C LEU A 167 -7.94 -3.13 -17.56
N LYS A 168 -9.02 -3.05 -18.35
CA LYS A 168 -10.23 -2.26 -18.01
C LYS A 168 -10.95 -2.84 -16.80
N TYR A 169 -11.17 -4.16 -16.76
CA TYR A 169 -11.79 -4.82 -15.61
C TYR A 169 -10.92 -4.72 -14.36
N ARG A 170 -9.59 -4.78 -14.50
CA ARG A 170 -8.65 -4.58 -13.39
C ARG A 170 -8.73 -3.18 -12.81
N THR A 171 -8.67 -2.13 -13.64
CA THR A 171 -8.80 -0.74 -13.17
C THR A 171 -10.16 -0.53 -12.52
N LEU A 172 -11.23 -1.10 -13.09
CA LEU A 172 -12.57 -1.06 -12.52
C LEU A 172 -12.65 -1.77 -11.15
N LEU A 173 -12.00 -2.93 -11.00
CA LEU A 173 -11.96 -3.69 -9.74
C LEU A 173 -11.19 -2.94 -8.66
N VAL A 174 -10.01 -2.40 -8.97
CA VAL A 174 -9.21 -1.61 -8.01
C VAL A 174 -9.95 -0.33 -7.62
N LEU A 175 -10.53 0.39 -8.59
CA LEU A 175 -11.37 1.56 -8.30
C LEU A 175 -12.60 1.17 -7.48
N GLY A 176 -13.26 0.06 -7.81
CA GLY A 176 -14.44 -0.43 -7.10
C GLY A 176 -14.12 -0.78 -5.64
N LEU A 177 -13.00 -1.47 -5.39
CA LEU A 177 -12.54 -1.78 -4.04
C LEU A 177 -12.12 -0.51 -3.28
N GLY A 178 -11.51 0.46 -3.96
CA GLY A 178 -11.22 1.78 -3.39
C GLY A 178 -12.50 2.52 -2.97
N VAL A 179 -13.50 2.59 -3.85
CA VAL A 179 -14.81 3.20 -3.54
C VAL A 179 -15.50 2.46 -2.40
N LEU A 180 -15.52 1.13 -2.40
CA LEU A 180 -16.08 0.33 -1.30
C LEU A 180 -15.37 0.60 0.01
N THR A 181 -14.05 0.78 -0.01
CA THR A 181 -13.28 1.11 1.18
C THR A 181 -13.64 2.51 1.70
N VAL A 182 -13.75 3.51 0.81
CA VAL A 182 -14.21 4.86 1.19
C VAL A 182 -15.61 4.82 1.79
N VAL A 183 -16.54 4.06 1.20
CA VAL A 183 -17.90 3.89 1.74
C VAL A 183 -17.87 3.21 3.11
N ALA A 184 -17.05 2.18 3.29
CA ALA A 184 -16.90 1.49 4.57
C ALA A 184 -16.31 2.41 5.65
N TYR A 185 -15.34 3.26 5.29
CA TYR A 185 -14.82 4.29 6.18
C TYR A 185 -15.85 5.38 6.49
N TYR A 186 -16.64 5.82 5.51
CA TYR A 186 -17.70 6.79 5.74
C TYR A 186 -18.74 6.24 6.73
N TYR A 187 -19.13 4.97 6.55
CA TYR A 187 -20.01 4.27 7.49
C TYR A 187 -19.39 4.23 8.89
N LEU A 188 -18.11 3.86 8.99
CA LEU A 188 -17.36 3.80 10.26
C LEU A 188 -17.24 5.17 10.95
N LEU A 189 -16.98 6.25 10.22
CA LEU A 189 -16.91 7.60 10.80
C LEU A 189 -18.29 8.10 11.23
N SER A 190 -19.33 7.78 10.46
CA SER A 190 -20.72 8.13 10.80
C SER A 190 -21.23 7.38 12.03
N SER A 191 -20.83 6.11 12.22
CA SER A 191 -21.21 5.31 13.40
C SER A 191 -20.46 5.74 14.66
N LEU A 192 -19.23 6.23 14.52
CA LEU A 192 -18.42 6.78 15.62
C LEU A 192 -18.88 8.17 16.09
N GLY A 193 -19.85 8.80 15.42
CA GLY A 193 -20.32 10.14 15.78
C GLY A 193 -19.26 11.23 15.62
N ILE A 194 -18.16 10.95 14.90
CA ILE A 194 -17.13 11.93 14.59
C ILE A 194 -17.70 12.83 13.51
N ALA A 195 -18.36 13.91 13.93
CA ALA A 195 -18.70 15.00 13.04
C ALA A 195 -17.39 15.45 12.36
N ILE A 196 -17.31 15.24 11.05
CA ILE A 196 -16.28 15.85 10.22
C ILE A 196 -16.51 17.35 10.42
N ALA A 197 -15.63 18.01 11.19
CA ALA A 197 -15.72 19.44 11.37
C ALA A 197 -15.66 20.06 9.96
N GLU A 198 -16.74 20.74 9.58
CA GLU A 198 -16.87 21.48 8.32
C GLU A 198 -15.72 22.47 8.11
#